data_AF-A0A928WEX6-F1
#
_entry.id   AF-A0A928WEX6-F1
#
_cell.length_a   1.000
_cell.length_b   1.000
_cell.length_c   1.000
_cell.angle_alpha   90.00
_cell.angle_beta   90.00
_cell.angle_gamma   90.00
#
_symmetry.space_group_name_H-M   'P 1'
#
loop_
_entity.id
_entity.type
_entity.pdbx_description
1 polymer ?
#
loop_
_entity_poly.entity_id
_entity_poly.type
_entity_poly.pdbx_seq_one_letter_code
_entity_poly.pdbx_strand_id
1 'polypeptide(L)'
;MLLYNVLRKSDKGFTLIEIITTVIIVGVLASIAAPNFLGMLNQTRIKDGLGQVEGAIREAQRLAIRRGKPCRILFTTDGTGSSIVEIAPDSGSVSYSGCLLSTRELPDSVSFSLLTGGTLVPINSFNEAELTFSSKGNPDVEGIMVISHTGTNTSKCVQIEGLLGNILTGDYNSTTQECEA
;
A
#
# COMPACT_ATOMS: atom_id res chain seq x y z
N MET A 1 -60.91 47.05 -11.38
CA MET A 1 -59.82 47.34 -12.33
C MET A 1 -58.51 47.32 -11.55
N LEU A 2 -57.83 46.17 -11.49
CA LEU A 2 -56.46 46.08 -10.99
C LEU A 2 -55.69 45.24 -12.01
N LEU A 3 -54.89 45.91 -12.83
CA LEU A 3 -54.01 45.29 -13.81
C LEU A 3 -52.83 44.65 -13.06
N TYR A 4 -52.87 43.33 -12.92
CA TYR A 4 -51.76 42.56 -12.38
C TYR A 4 -50.67 42.44 -13.45
N ASN A 5 -49.63 43.26 -13.33
CA ASN A 5 -48.50 43.26 -14.23
C ASN A 5 -47.54 42.14 -13.82
N VAL A 6 -47.65 40.97 -14.45
CA VAL A 6 -46.69 39.87 -14.29
C VAL A 6 -45.39 40.30 -14.97
N LEU A 7 -44.39 40.68 -14.18
CA LEU A 7 -43.02 40.81 -14.65
C LEU A 7 -42.58 39.45 -15.17
N ARG A 8 -42.56 39.28 -16.50
CA ARG A 8 -41.97 38.10 -17.15
C ARG A 8 -40.49 38.06 -16.80
N LYS A 9 -40.13 37.15 -15.90
CA LYS A 9 -38.74 36.78 -15.63
C LYS A 9 -38.20 36.18 -16.93
N SER A 10 -37.21 36.82 -17.53
CA SER A 10 -36.54 36.29 -18.72
C SER A 10 -35.71 35.09 -18.27
N ASP A 11 -36.24 33.88 -18.47
CA ASP A 11 -35.47 32.66 -18.29
C ASP A 11 -34.37 32.62 -19.35
N LYS A 12 -33.16 33.02 -18.95
CA LYS A 12 -31.95 32.87 -19.76
C LYS A 12 -31.57 31.39 -19.73
N GLY A 13 -32.01 30.64 -20.74
CA GLY A 13 -31.53 29.29 -20.99
C GLY A 13 -30.16 29.28 -21.67
N PHE A 14 -29.40 28.21 -21.47
CA PHE A 14 -28.16 27.95 -22.22
C PHE A 14 -28.50 27.70 -23.69
N THR A 15 -27.66 28.19 -24.60
CA THR A 15 -27.84 27.92 -26.03
C THR A 15 -27.30 26.54 -26.38
N LEU A 16 -27.82 25.92 -27.45
CA LEU A 16 -27.31 24.62 -27.92
C LEU A 16 -25.81 24.68 -28.26
N ILE A 17 -25.36 25.78 -28.86
CA ILE A 17 -23.95 25.98 -29.19
C ILE A 17 -23.09 26.11 -27.93
N GLU A 18 -23.60 26.69 -26.85
CA GLU A 18 -22.88 26.86 -25.59
C GLU A 18 -22.68 25.52 -24.86
N ILE A 19 -23.66 24.63 -24.91
CA ILE A 19 -23.49 23.27 -24.39
C ILE A 19 -22.47 22.48 -25.24
N ILE A 20 -22.49 22.63 -26.56
CA ILE A 20 -21.51 21.95 -27.42
C ILE A 20 -20.08 22.45 -27.17
N THR A 21 -19.87 23.76 -27.12
CA THR A 21 -18.53 24.33 -26.89
C THR A 21 -18.01 24.01 -25.50
N THR A 22 -18.86 24.04 -24.47
CA THR A 22 -18.44 23.67 -23.10
C THR A 22 -18.07 22.20 -22.98
N VAL A 23 -18.84 21.27 -23.56
CA VAL A 23 -18.51 19.84 -23.57
C VAL A 23 -17.21 19.57 -24.34
N ILE A 24 -16.97 20.28 -25.45
CA ILE A 24 -15.69 20.18 -26.18
C ILE A 24 -14.53 20.63 -25.29
N ILE A 25 -14.63 21.78 -24.63
CA ILE A 25 -13.57 22.29 -23.74
C ILE A 25 -13.32 21.31 -22.59
N VAL A 26 -14.38 20.82 -21.93
CA VAL A 26 -14.26 19.83 -20.85
C VAL A 26 -13.62 18.53 -21.37
N GLY A 27 -13.99 18.07 -22.56
CA GLY A 27 -13.39 16.87 -23.17
C GLY A 27 -11.90 17.00 -23.42
N VAL A 28 -11.45 18.16 -23.91
CA VAL A 28 -10.01 18.44 -24.12
C VAL A 28 -9.25 18.51 -22.79
N LEU A 29 -9.84 19.14 -21.76
CA LEU A 29 -9.21 19.19 -20.44
C LEU A 29 -9.16 17.80 -19.78
N ALA A 30 -10.23 17.03 -19.89
CA ALA A 30 -10.33 15.68 -19.33
C ALA A 30 -9.30 14.73 -19.95
N SER A 31 -9.03 14.81 -21.26
CA SER A 31 -8.05 13.94 -21.92
C SER A 31 -6.61 14.16 -21.44
N ILE A 32 -6.28 15.38 -21.00
CA ILE A 32 -4.96 15.71 -20.42
C ILE A 32 -4.91 15.33 -18.94
N ALA A 33 -5.98 15.60 -18.19
CA ALA A 33 -6.00 15.39 -16.74
C ALA A 33 -6.12 13.91 -16.33
N ALA A 34 -6.91 13.11 -17.07
CA ALA A 34 -7.19 11.72 -16.74
C ALA A 34 -5.94 10.82 -16.57
N PRO A 35 -4.98 10.76 -17.52
CA PRO A 35 -3.82 9.88 -17.38
C PRO A 35 -2.90 10.28 -16.21
N ASN A 36 -2.75 11.59 -15.96
CA ASN A 36 -1.94 12.08 -14.84
C ASN A 36 -2.56 11.70 -13.48
N PHE A 37 -3.89 11.84 -13.37
CA PHE A 37 -4.61 11.43 -12.17
C PHE A 37 -4.46 9.94 -11.87
N LEU A 38 -4.53 9.07 -12.90
CA LEU A 38 -4.30 7.63 -12.74
C LEU A 38 -2.87 7.32 -12.27
N GLY A 39 -1.86 8.00 -12.81
CA GLY A 39 -0.48 7.85 -12.36
C GLY A 39 -0.29 8.24 -10.90
N MET A 40 -0.89 9.35 -10.46
CA MET A 40 -0.86 9.79 -9.06
C MET A 40 -1.53 8.79 -8.12
N LEU A 41 -2.65 8.18 -8.54
CA LEU A 41 -3.33 7.14 -7.76
C LEU A 41 -2.45 5.90 -7.57
N ASN A 42 -1.79 5.42 -8.64
CA ASN A 42 -0.90 4.25 -8.54
C ASN A 42 0.30 4.51 -7.62
N GLN A 43 0.89 5.70 -7.67
CA GLN A 43 1.95 6.10 -6.74
C GLN A 43 1.47 6.15 -5.29
N THR A 44 0.25 6.61 -5.06
CA THR A 44 -0.36 6.66 -3.72
C THR A 44 -0.55 5.24 -3.19
N ARG A 45 -1.09 4.33 -4.00
CA ARG A 45 -1.27 2.91 -3.62
C ARG A 45 0.05 2.24 -3.20
N ILE A 46 1.14 2.49 -3.91
CA ILE A 46 2.46 1.95 -3.55
C ILE A 46 2.95 2.52 -2.21
N LYS A 47 2.81 3.83 -2.01
CA LYS A 47 3.21 4.48 -0.75
C LYS A 47 2.38 3.97 0.42
N ASP A 48 1.08 3.77 0.21
CA ASP A 48 0.19 3.18 1.20
C ASP A 48 0.62 1.75 1.51
N GLY A 49 0.88 0.93 0.49
CA GLY A 49 1.37 -0.44 0.66
C GLY A 49 2.71 -0.51 1.42
N LEU A 50 3.65 0.36 1.08
CA LEU A 50 4.92 0.51 1.81
C LEU A 50 4.67 0.88 3.27
N GLY A 51 3.80 1.86 3.53
CA GLY A 51 3.44 2.30 4.88
C GLY A 51 2.73 1.21 5.70
N GLN A 52 1.94 0.36 5.05
CA GLN A 52 1.34 -0.81 5.71
C GLN A 52 2.41 -1.81 6.14
N VAL A 53 3.37 -2.15 5.27
CA VAL A 53 4.50 -3.05 5.60
C VAL A 53 5.38 -2.49 6.70
N GLU A 54 5.90 -1.28 6.50
CA GLU A 54 6.81 -0.64 7.46
C GLU A 54 6.12 -0.50 8.82
N GLY A 55 4.86 -0.05 8.81
CA GLY A 55 4.09 0.09 10.03
C GLY A 55 3.86 -1.26 10.71
N ALA A 56 3.62 -2.35 9.98
CA ALA A 56 3.41 -3.68 10.55
C ALA A 56 4.68 -4.18 11.26
N ILE A 57 5.82 -4.04 10.58
CA ILE A 57 7.13 -4.45 11.09
C ILE A 57 7.49 -3.65 12.34
N ARG A 58 7.36 -2.32 12.29
CA ARG A 58 7.65 -1.45 13.45
C ARG A 58 6.69 -1.69 14.60
N GLU A 59 5.43 -1.99 14.31
CA GLU A 59 4.42 -2.31 15.31
C GLU A 59 4.75 -3.62 16.01
N ALA A 60 5.03 -4.69 15.25
CA ALA A 60 5.43 -5.99 15.78
C ALA A 60 6.70 -5.89 16.63
N GLN A 61 7.72 -5.18 16.17
CA GLN A 61 8.96 -4.94 16.93
C GLN A 61 8.68 -4.21 18.25
N ARG A 62 7.91 -3.12 18.22
CA ARG A 62 7.57 -2.34 19.41
C ARG A 62 6.75 -3.16 20.41
N LEU A 63 5.81 -3.96 19.93
CA LEU A 63 4.98 -4.80 20.79
C LEU A 63 5.77 -5.96 21.40
N ALA A 64 6.72 -6.53 20.67
CA ALA A 64 7.63 -7.55 21.19
C ALA A 64 8.39 -7.05 22.41
N ILE A 65 8.98 -5.84 22.29
CA ILE A 65 9.73 -5.17 23.36
C ILE A 65 8.81 -4.80 24.52
N ARG A 66 7.67 -4.14 24.23
CA ARG A 66 6.74 -3.64 25.26
C ARG A 66 6.14 -4.76 26.09
N ARG A 67 5.85 -5.92 25.47
CA ARG A 67 5.23 -7.06 26.15
C ARG A 67 6.25 -8.06 26.69
N GLY A 68 7.53 -7.93 26.33
CA GLY A 68 8.57 -8.88 26.70
C GLY A 68 8.33 -10.29 26.15
N LYS A 69 7.63 -10.41 25.02
CA LYS A 69 7.29 -11.67 24.36
C LYS A 69 7.71 -11.62 22.88
N PRO A 70 8.07 -12.75 22.25
CA PRO A 70 8.31 -12.75 20.82
C PRO A 70 7.03 -12.41 20.05
N CYS A 71 7.20 -11.71 18.93
CA CYS A 71 6.14 -11.34 18.01
C CYS A 71 6.43 -11.83 16.62
N ARG A 72 5.47 -12.53 16.03
CA ARG A 72 5.63 -13.20 14.74
C ARG A 72 4.54 -12.72 13.80
N ILE A 73 4.96 -12.21 12.66
CA ILE A 73 4.08 -11.74 11.58
C ILE A 73 4.36 -12.54 10.32
N LEU A 74 3.31 -12.70 9.53
CA LEU A 74 3.30 -13.44 8.28
C LEU A 74 2.82 -12.52 7.17
N PHE A 75 3.60 -12.46 6.11
CA PHE A 75 3.22 -11.84 4.85
C PHE A 75 2.64 -12.94 3.96
N THR A 76 1.37 -12.81 3.61
CA THR A 76 0.64 -13.81 2.83
C THR A 76 -0.27 -13.14 1.79
N THR A 77 -0.98 -13.96 1.02
CA THR A 77 -2.07 -13.51 0.16
C THR A 77 -3.26 -14.43 0.33
N ASP A 78 -4.46 -13.86 0.37
CA ASP A 78 -5.71 -14.58 0.57
C ASP A 78 -6.51 -14.78 -0.73
N GLY A 79 -5.83 -14.74 -1.89
CA GLY A 79 -6.45 -14.86 -3.21
C GLY A 79 -7.19 -13.59 -3.66
N THR A 80 -7.52 -12.68 -2.73
CA THR A 80 -8.09 -11.36 -2.99
C THR A 80 -7.03 -10.25 -2.95
N GLY A 81 -6.01 -10.37 -2.11
CA GLY A 81 -4.95 -9.37 -2.02
C GLY A 81 -3.76 -9.84 -1.18
N SER A 82 -2.73 -9.01 -1.08
CA SER A 82 -1.63 -9.24 -0.14
C SER A 82 -1.99 -8.72 1.25
N SER A 83 -1.73 -9.50 2.27
CA SER A 83 -2.07 -9.18 3.66
C SER A 83 -0.92 -9.50 4.61
N ILE A 84 -0.92 -8.80 5.74
CA ILE A 84 0.03 -9.00 6.84
C ILE A 84 -0.78 -9.41 8.06
N VAL A 85 -0.59 -10.65 8.47
CA VAL A 85 -1.32 -11.27 9.58
C VAL A 85 -0.37 -11.60 10.71
N GLU A 86 -0.88 -11.54 11.95
CA GLU A 86 -0.18 -12.06 13.12
C GLU A 86 -0.39 -13.57 13.21
N ILE A 87 0.65 -14.31 13.58
CA ILE A 87 0.57 -15.76 13.83
C ILE A 87 1.21 -16.12 15.17
N ALA A 88 0.67 -17.16 15.82
CA ALA A 88 1.20 -17.63 17.09
C ALA A 88 2.63 -18.18 16.95
N PRO A 89 3.51 -18.04 17.97
CA PRO A 89 4.86 -18.60 17.95
C PRO A 89 4.87 -20.14 17.81
N ASP A 90 3.79 -20.81 18.22
CA ASP A 90 3.62 -22.25 18.12
C ASP A 90 2.51 -22.49 17.07
N SER A 91 2.82 -23.23 16.01
CA SER A 91 1.98 -23.35 14.81
C SER A 91 0.56 -23.80 15.12
N GLY A 92 -0.38 -22.86 15.02
CA GLY A 92 -1.81 -23.10 15.07
C GLY A 92 -2.56 -21.86 14.60
N SER A 93 -3.59 -22.07 13.79
CA SER A 93 -4.50 -21.04 13.24
C SER A 93 -5.38 -20.42 14.33
N VAL A 94 -4.74 -19.79 15.32
CA VAL A 94 -5.39 -18.98 16.34
C VAL A 94 -4.83 -17.58 16.18
N SER A 95 -5.70 -16.60 15.95
CA SER A 95 -5.33 -15.19 16.06
C SER A 95 -4.79 -14.94 17.46
N TYR A 96 -3.47 -14.95 17.57
CA TYR A 96 -2.81 -14.35 18.71
C TYR A 96 -3.04 -12.84 18.57
N SER A 97 -3.47 -12.20 19.66
CA SER A 97 -3.64 -10.75 19.68
C SER A 97 -2.49 -10.18 20.49
N GLY A 98 -1.51 -9.62 19.81
CA GLY A 98 -0.49 -8.92 20.55
C GLY A 98 0.66 -8.28 19.83
N CYS A 99 0.81 -8.56 18.55
CA CYS A 99 1.90 -8.07 17.72
C CYS A 99 1.41 -7.16 16.60
N LEU A 100 0.12 -7.27 16.25
CA LEU A 100 -0.60 -6.30 15.43
C LEU A 100 -1.95 -5.97 16.08
N LEU A 101 -2.35 -4.70 16.04
CA LEU A 101 -3.68 -4.26 16.48
C LEU A 101 -4.81 -4.81 15.59
N SER A 102 -4.52 -4.99 14.30
CA SER A 102 -5.39 -5.63 13.32
C SER A 102 -4.57 -6.20 12.17
N THR A 103 -5.16 -7.12 11.40
CA THR A 103 -4.64 -7.48 10.07
C THR A 103 -4.48 -6.22 9.22
N ARG A 104 -3.40 -6.19 8.43
CA ARG A 104 -3.14 -5.10 7.48
C ARG A 104 -3.28 -5.63 6.06
N GLU A 105 -4.31 -5.15 5.40
CA GLU A 105 -4.55 -5.42 3.99
C GLU A 105 -3.85 -4.39 3.13
N LEU A 106 -3.26 -4.83 2.03
CA LEU A 106 -2.67 -3.92 1.07
C LEU A 106 -3.66 -3.47 0.02
N PRO A 107 -3.42 -2.28 -0.58
CA PRO A 107 -4.23 -1.83 -1.69
C PRO A 107 -4.19 -2.83 -2.86
N ASP A 108 -5.30 -2.91 -3.57
CA ASP A 108 -5.38 -3.65 -4.83
C ASP A 108 -4.25 -3.23 -5.77
N SER A 109 -3.74 -4.19 -6.52
CA SER A 109 -2.60 -4.01 -7.43
C SER A 109 -1.25 -3.79 -6.75
N VAL A 110 -1.10 -4.03 -5.45
CA VAL A 110 0.19 -4.04 -4.76
C VAL A 110 0.51 -5.45 -4.30
N SER A 111 1.74 -5.90 -4.56
CA SER A 111 2.22 -7.25 -4.24
C SER A 111 3.58 -7.20 -3.55
N PHE A 112 3.88 -8.24 -2.78
CA PHE A 112 5.17 -8.41 -2.12
C PHE A 112 6.03 -9.49 -2.74
N SER A 113 7.34 -9.25 -2.71
CA SER A 113 8.35 -10.24 -3.05
C SER A 113 9.49 -10.17 -2.04
N LEU A 114 10.09 -11.31 -1.73
CA LEU A 114 11.31 -11.37 -0.94
C LEU A 114 12.52 -11.41 -1.88
N LEU A 115 13.54 -10.59 -1.64
CA LEU A 115 14.80 -10.70 -2.37
C LEU A 115 15.64 -11.83 -1.76
N THR A 116 15.78 -12.93 -2.50
CA THR A 116 16.58 -14.08 -2.09
C THR A 116 17.61 -14.41 -3.17
N GLY A 117 18.90 -14.28 -2.84
CA GLY A 117 19.99 -14.56 -3.77
C GLY A 117 19.97 -13.72 -5.05
N GLY A 118 19.45 -12.49 -4.98
CA GLY A 118 19.31 -11.58 -6.12
C GLY A 118 18.06 -11.80 -6.98
N THR A 119 17.19 -12.72 -6.58
CA THR A 119 15.92 -12.99 -7.24
C THR A 119 14.75 -12.54 -6.38
N LEU A 120 13.77 -11.87 -6.99
CA LEU A 120 12.52 -11.55 -6.35
C LEU A 120 11.62 -12.78 -6.35
N VAL A 121 11.38 -13.32 -5.17
CA VAL A 121 10.48 -14.46 -4.97
C VAL A 121 9.12 -13.91 -4.52
N PRO A 122 8.06 -14.02 -5.35
CA PRO A 122 6.76 -13.47 -5.00
C PRO A 122 6.14 -14.22 -3.83
N ILE A 123 5.52 -13.47 -2.92
CA ILE A 123 4.77 -14.04 -1.81
C ILE A 123 3.41 -14.50 -2.31
N ASN A 124 3.01 -15.70 -1.92
CA ASN A 124 1.69 -16.25 -2.21
C ASN A 124 1.24 -17.25 -1.13
N SER A 125 0.06 -17.85 -1.30
CA SER A 125 -0.51 -18.80 -0.31
C SER A 125 0.30 -20.09 -0.13
N PHE A 126 1.34 -20.32 -0.94
CA PHE A 126 2.27 -21.46 -0.82
C PHE A 126 3.71 -21.02 -0.52
N ASN A 127 4.01 -19.73 -0.61
CA ASN A 127 5.32 -19.15 -0.39
C ASN A 127 5.16 -17.88 0.45
N GLU A 128 4.97 -18.09 1.74
CA GLU A 128 4.75 -17.03 2.71
C GLU A 128 6.08 -16.55 3.29
N ALA A 129 6.18 -15.27 3.66
CA ALA A 129 7.35 -14.77 4.37
C ALA A 129 7.00 -14.57 5.84
N GLU A 130 7.81 -15.11 6.72
CA GLU A 130 7.65 -14.95 8.17
C GLU A 130 8.74 -14.03 8.72
N LEU A 131 8.33 -13.13 9.61
CA LEU A 131 9.25 -12.30 10.38
C LEU A 131 8.92 -12.40 11.86
N THR A 132 9.89 -12.88 12.63
CA THR A 132 9.79 -12.95 14.09
C THR A 132 10.70 -11.93 14.74
N PHE A 133 10.16 -11.12 15.65
CA PHE A 133 10.91 -10.29 16.57
C PHE A 133 10.96 -10.96 17.94
N SER A 134 12.15 -11.11 18.51
CA SER A 134 12.31 -11.54 19.90
C SER A 134 11.77 -10.50 20.88
N SER A 135 11.62 -10.88 22.16
CA SER A 135 11.24 -9.96 23.25
C SER A 135 12.22 -8.79 23.47
N LYS A 136 13.40 -8.83 22.83
CA LYS A 136 14.40 -7.75 22.84
C LYS A 136 14.30 -6.83 21.62
N GLY A 137 13.43 -7.14 20.65
CA GLY A 137 13.27 -6.36 19.42
C GLY A 137 14.18 -6.79 18.27
N ASN A 138 14.98 -7.84 18.46
CA ASN A 138 15.85 -8.38 17.42
C ASN A 138 15.03 -9.20 16.43
N PRO A 139 15.17 -8.99 15.11
CA PRO A 139 14.55 -9.84 14.10
C PRO A 139 15.26 -11.19 14.03
N ASP A 140 14.53 -12.23 13.65
CA ASP A 140 15.06 -13.58 13.37
C ASP A 140 15.70 -13.67 11.97
N VAL A 141 15.24 -12.82 11.04
CA VAL A 141 15.72 -12.77 9.67
C VAL A 141 16.08 -11.33 9.26
N GLU A 142 17.14 -11.23 8.48
CA GLU A 142 17.57 -10.00 7.80
C GLU A 142 17.29 -10.16 6.30
N GLY A 143 16.97 -9.06 5.62
CA GLY A 143 16.70 -9.12 4.18
C GLY A 143 15.92 -7.92 3.64
N ILE A 144 15.68 -7.96 2.34
CA ILE A 144 14.96 -6.93 1.60
C ILE A 144 13.61 -7.50 1.16
N MET A 145 12.55 -6.87 1.63
CA MET A 145 11.19 -7.06 1.13
C MET A 145 10.90 -5.99 0.10
N VAL A 146 10.38 -6.39 -1.05
CA VAL A 146 10.09 -5.51 -2.18
C VAL A 146 8.57 -5.44 -2.38
N ILE A 147 8.05 -4.22 -2.39
CA ILE A 147 6.66 -3.87 -2.61
C ILE A 147 6.56 -3.35 -4.04
N SER A 148 5.84 -4.07 -4.89
CA SER A 148 5.69 -3.75 -6.32
C SER A 148 4.24 -3.53 -6.68
N HIS A 149 3.97 -2.72 -7.70
CA HIS A 149 2.60 -2.50 -8.18
C HIS A 149 2.36 -3.20 -9.51
N THR A 150 1.32 -4.02 -9.58
CA THR A 150 0.90 -4.74 -10.78
C THR A 150 0.29 -3.77 -11.77
N GLY A 151 1.06 -3.34 -12.77
CA GLY A 151 0.64 -2.38 -13.80
C GLY A 151 1.58 -1.18 -13.95
N THR A 152 2.59 -1.07 -13.10
CA THR A 152 3.65 -0.04 -13.18
C THR A 152 5.00 -0.67 -12.85
N ASN A 153 6.08 -0.18 -13.42
CA ASN A 153 7.44 -0.66 -13.10
C ASN A 153 8.04 0.00 -11.85
N THR A 154 7.18 0.42 -10.92
CA THR A 154 7.58 1.11 -9.70
C THR A 154 7.57 0.12 -8.54
N SER A 155 8.69 0.08 -7.83
CA SER A 155 8.93 -0.81 -6.70
C SER A 155 9.57 -0.04 -5.55
N LYS A 156 9.02 -0.22 -4.36
CA LYS A 156 9.59 0.25 -3.09
C LYS A 156 10.15 -0.95 -2.33
N CYS A 157 10.96 -0.69 -1.31
CA CYS A 157 11.53 -1.73 -0.48
C CYS A 157 11.49 -1.36 0.99
N VAL A 158 11.47 -2.40 1.81
CA VAL A 158 11.76 -2.36 3.24
C VAL A 158 12.90 -3.34 3.50
N GLN A 159 13.99 -2.84 4.05
CA GLN A 159 15.18 -3.59 4.39
C GLN A 159 15.33 -3.65 5.91
N ILE A 160 15.54 -4.85 6.42
CA ILE A 160 15.79 -5.10 7.83
C ILE A 160 17.24 -5.55 7.97
N GLU A 161 18.00 -4.80 8.77
CA GLU A 161 19.42 -5.07 9.00
C GLU A 161 19.77 -5.15 10.48
N GLY A 162 20.73 -6.04 10.76
CA GLY A 162 21.42 -6.13 12.02
C GLY A 162 20.60 -6.67 13.18
N LEU A 163 21.32 -7.01 14.25
CA LEU A 163 20.78 -7.59 15.47
C LEU A 163 19.82 -6.67 16.23
N LEU A 164 19.76 -5.38 15.90
CA LEU A 164 18.85 -4.41 16.54
C LEU A 164 17.57 -4.18 15.72
N GLY A 165 17.45 -4.79 14.52
CA GLY A 165 16.32 -4.60 13.63
C GLY A 165 16.22 -3.16 13.13
N ASN A 166 17.31 -2.64 12.56
CA ASN A 166 17.26 -1.37 11.85
C ASN A 166 16.38 -1.55 10.61
N ILE A 167 15.41 -0.67 10.43
CA ILE A 167 14.45 -0.72 9.32
C ILE A 167 14.70 0.48 8.42
N LEU A 168 15.14 0.21 7.20
CA LEU A 168 15.32 1.17 6.11
C LEU A 168 14.20 0.97 5.08
N THR A 169 13.68 2.06 4.53
CA THR A 169 12.64 2.04 3.51
C THR A 169 13.06 2.94 2.35
N GLY A 170 12.77 2.54 1.12
CA GLY A 170 13.31 3.24 -0.04
C GLY A 170 12.71 2.80 -1.37
N ASP A 171 13.33 3.26 -2.46
CA ASP A 171 13.14 2.75 -3.81
C ASP A 171 13.97 1.48 -4.02
N TYR A 172 13.35 0.46 -4.61
CA TYR A 172 14.07 -0.77 -4.93
C TYR A 172 14.74 -0.63 -6.30
N ASN A 173 16.07 -0.75 -6.32
CA ASN A 173 16.84 -0.76 -7.55
C ASN A 173 17.04 -2.20 -8.04
N SER A 174 16.35 -2.58 -9.11
CA SER A 174 16.43 -3.94 -9.66
C SER A 174 17.79 -4.32 -10.27
N THR A 175 18.65 -3.33 -10.54
CA THR A 175 19.98 -3.55 -11.14
C THR A 175 21.03 -3.81 -10.08
N THR A 176 21.05 -3.00 -9.02
CA THR A 176 21.97 -3.17 -7.88
C THR A 176 21.44 -4.15 -6.84
N GLN A 177 20.13 -4.42 -6.85
CA GLN A 177 19.42 -5.27 -5.88
C GLN A 177 19.46 -4.71 -4.46
N GLU A 178 19.46 -3.38 -4.35
CA GLU A 178 19.59 -2.64 -3.10
C GLU A 178 18.33 -1.79 -2.82
N CYS A 179 18.17 -1.42 -1.55
CA CYS A 179 17.14 -0.49 -1.11
C CYS A 179 17.73 0.91 -0.94
N GLU A 180 17.34 1.85 -1.80
CA GLU A 180 17.86 3.22 -1.84
C GLU A 180 16.89 4.17 -1.11
N ALA A 181 17.35 4.80 -0.03
CA ALA A 181 16.55 5.70 0.81
C ALA A 181 16.32 7.09 0.21
#